data_AF-A0A925YX85-F1
#
_entry.id   AF-A0A925YX85-F1
#
_cell.length_a   1.000
_cell.length_b   1.000
_cell.length_c   1.000
_cell.angle_alpha   90.00
_cell.angle_beta   90.00
_cell.angle_gamma   90.00
#
_symmetry.space_group_name_H-M   'P 1'
#
loop_
_entity.id
_entity.type
_entity.pdbx_description
1 polymer ?
#
loop_
_entity_poly.entity_id
_entity_poly.type
_entity_poly.pdbx_seq_one_letter_code
_entity_poly.pdbx_strand_id
1 'polypeptide(L)'
;MKTRFRESFEKDLKKVRDQKVKDAVKKVIEAAENSSSLSELGDVKKLKGTSGYYRIRIGNYRIGVEIKGNTIEFIRCLDRKEIYRYFP
;
A
#
# COMPACT_ATOMS: atom_id res chain seq x y z
N MET A 1 -7.77 -11.27 2.97
CA MET A 1 -6.43 -11.68 3.48
C MET A 1 -6.22 -11.12 4.90
N LYS A 2 -5.18 -11.51 5.66
CA LYS A 2 -4.85 -10.83 6.93
C LYS A 2 -4.13 -9.50 6.65
N THR A 3 -4.65 -8.37 7.13
CA THR A 3 -4.00 -7.05 7.01
C THR A 3 -3.16 -6.72 8.25
N ARG A 4 -1.99 -6.12 8.02
CA ARG A 4 -1.14 -5.54 9.07
C ARG A 4 -0.70 -4.14 8.64
N PHE A 5 -0.47 -3.27 9.61
CA PHE A 5 -0.06 -1.88 9.36
C PHE A 5 1.19 -1.56 10.16
N ARG A 6 2.22 -1.05 9.50
CA ARG A 6 3.38 -0.51 10.21
C ARG A 6 3.10 0.88 10.74
N GLU A 7 3.76 1.25 11.82
CA GLU A 7 3.70 2.61 12.39
C GLU A 7 4.09 3.68 11.35
N SER A 8 5.02 3.37 10.45
CA SER A 8 5.39 4.27 9.34
C SER A 8 4.21 4.56 8.40
N PHE A 9 3.38 3.56 8.12
CA PHE A 9 2.19 3.74 7.28
C PHE A 9 1.18 4.66 7.96
N GLU A 10 0.94 4.48 9.26
CA GLU A 10 0.06 5.35 10.04
C GLU A 10 0.57 6.79 10.08
N LYS A 11 1.87 6.98 10.33
CA LYS A 11 2.53 8.30 10.31
C LYS A 11 2.43 8.97 8.94
N ASP A 12 2.58 8.20 7.86
CA ASP A 12 2.42 8.69 6.50
C ASP A 12 0.97 9.15 6.24
N LEU A 13 -0.04 8.36 6.63
CA LEU A 13 -1.45 8.73 6.48
C LEU A 13 -1.86 9.98 7.25
N LYS A 14 -1.27 10.21 8.44
CA LYS A 14 -1.48 11.46 9.20
C LYS A 14 -1.02 12.71 8.44
N LYS A 15 -0.04 12.57 7.54
CA LYS A 15 0.48 13.68 6.71
C LYS A 15 -0.36 13.92 5.46
N VAL A 16 -1.13 12.92 5.01
CA VAL A 16 -2.03 13.06 3.87
C VAL A 16 -3.19 14.00 4.24
N ARG A 17 -3.29 15.14 3.56
CA ARG A 17 -4.38 16.12 3.76
C ARG A 17 -5.54 15.93 2.78
N ASP A 18 -5.28 15.34 1.63
CA ASP A 18 -6.29 15.13 0.59
C ASP A 18 -7.24 13.99 0.99
N GLN A 19 -8.52 14.33 1.17
CA GLN A 19 -9.55 13.37 1.54
C GLN A 19 -9.77 12.31 0.46
N LYS A 20 -9.64 12.65 -0.83
CA LYS A 20 -9.80 11.68 -1.92
C LYS A 20 -8.74 10.59 -1.85
N VAL A 21 -7.53 10.95 -1.42
CA VAL A 21 -6.45 9.97 -1.22
C VAL A 21 -6.78 9.07 -0.03
N LYS A 22 -7.27 9.63 1.09
CA LYS A 22 -7.69 8.82 2.25
C LYS A 22 -8.81 7.84 1.91
N ASP A 23 -9.81 8.29 1.15
CA ASP A 23 -10.93 7.46 0.72
C ASP A 23 -10.46 6.33 -0.20
N ALA A 24 -9.52 6.62 -1.11
CA ALA A 24 -8.93 5.60 -1.96
C ALA A 24 -8.04 4.62 -1.19
N VAL A 25 -7.28 5.08 -0.19
CA VAL A 25 -6.52 4.20 0.71
C VAL A 25 -7.48 3.28 1.46
N LYS A 26 -8.58 3.81 2.00
CA LYS A 26 -9.60 3.02 2.69
C LYS A 26 -10.16 1.94 1.79
N LYS A 27 -10.53 2.26 0.55
CA LYS A 27 -10.99 1.28 -0.44
C LYS A 27 -9.98 0.17 -0.71
N VAL A 28 -8.68 0.51 -0.77
CA VAL A 28 -7.61 -0.49 -0.95
C VAL A 28 -7.49 -1.39 0.29
N ILE A 29 -7.61 -0.85 1.49
CA ILE A 29 -7.58 -1.63 2.74
C ILE A 29 -8.78 -2.59 2.78
N GLU A 30 -9.99 -2.08 2.55
CA GLU A 30 -11.22 -2.88 2.54
C GLU A 30 -11.15 -3.98 1.47
N ALA A 31 -10.65 -3.65 0.27
CA ALA A 31 -10.44 -4.64 -0.77
C ALA A 31 -9.42 -5.70 -0.36
N ALA A 32 -8.36 -5.35 0.38
CA ALA A 32 -7.34 -6.31 0.82
C ALA A 32 -7.84 -7.23 1.94
N GLU A 33 -8.71 -6.71 2.81
CA GLU A 33 -9.39 -7.49 3.85
C GLU A 33 -10.35 -8.51 3.23
N ASN A 34 -11.12 -8.08 2.22
CA ASN A 34 -12.13 -8.90 1.55
C ASN A 34 -11.58 -9.79 0.42
N SER A 35 -10.41 -9.51 -0.14
CA SER A 35 -9.85 -10.32 -1.22
C SER A 35 -9.24 -11.61 -0.72
N SER A 36 -9.31 -12.65 -1.57
CA SER A 36 -8.57 -13.89 -1.37
C SER A 36 -7.20 -13.85 -2.05
N SER A 37 -6.96 -12.87 -2.93
CA SER A 37 -5.76 -12.73 -3.74
C SER A 37 -5.42 -11.27 -4.05
N LEU A 38 -4.13 -10.99 -4.30
CA LEU A 38 -3.62 -9.68 -4.74
C LEU A 38 -4.07 -9.29 -6.14
N SER A 39 -4.37 -10.26 -6.99
CA SER A 39 -4.80 -10.02 -8.38
C SER A 39 -6.08 -9.20 -8.46
N GLU A 40 -6.89 -9.24 -7.39
CA GLU A 40 -8.17 -8.52 -7.28
C GLU A 40 -8.01 -7.05 -6.88
N LEU A 41 -6.84 -6.66 -6.34
CA LEU A 41 -6.66 -5.34 -5.73
C LEU A 41 -6.49 -4.18 -6.72
N GLY A 42 -6.29 -4.44 -8.02
CA GLY A 42 -6.13 -3.41 -9.05
C GLY A 42 -4.90 -2.52 -8.85
N ASP A 43 -4.18 -2.20 -9.93
CA ASP A 43 -2.97 -1.33 -9.86
C ASP A 43 -1.85 -1.79 -8.90
N VAL A 44 -1.81 -3.08 -8.57
CA VAL A 44 -0.75 -3.71 -7.78
C VAL A 44 0.38 -4.15 -8.71
N LYS A 45 1.60 -3.68 -8.46
CA LYS A 45 2.80 -4.09 -9.22
C LYS A 45 3.90 -4.56 -8.29
N LYS A 46 4.40 -5.77 -8.54
CA LYS A 46 5.59 -6.30 -7.85
C LYS A 46 6.81 -5.42 -8.15
N LEU A 47 7.60 -5.13 -7.13
CA LEU A 47 8.84 -4.37 -7.30
C LEU A 47 9.97 -5.28 -7.76
N LYS A 48 10.74 -4.82 -8.76
CA LYS A 48 11.87 -5.59 -9.31
C LYS A 48 12.97 -5.73 -8.26
N GLY A 49 13.63 -6.89 -8.24
CA GLY A 49 14.77 -7.15 -7.35
C GLY A 49 14.41 -7.43 -5.88
N THR A 50 13.12 -7.58 -5.56
CA THR A 50 12.66 -7.84 -4.18
C THR A 50 11.76 -9.07 -4.11
N SER A 51 11.90 -9.86 -3.04
CA SER A 51 11.00 -10.96 -2.72
C SER A 51 9.82 -10.43 -1.90
N GLY A 52 8.62 -10.42 -2.47
CA GLY A 52 7.39 -10.15 -1.73
C GLY A 52 6.98 -8.68 -1.57
N TYR A 53 7.71 -7.71 -2.14
CA TYR A 53 7.31 -6.30 -2.10
C TYR A 53 6.54 -5.88 -3.35
N TYR A 54 5.46 -5.13 -3.12
CA TYR A 54 4.55 -4.64 -4.14
C TYR A 54 4.22 -3.18 -3.88
N ARG A 55 3.76 -2.53 -4.94
CA ARG A 55 3.29 -1.15 -4.89
C ARG A 55 1.90 -1.05 -5.46
N ILE A 56 1.02 -0.38 -4.74
CA ILE A 56 -0.34 -0.03 -5.19
C ILE A 56 -0.36 1.45 -5.54
N ARG A 57 -0.93 1.81 -6.70
CA ARG A 57 -1.04 3.21 -7.14
C ARG A 57 -2.35 3.82 -6.66
N ILE A 58 -2.28 5.02 -6.08
CA ILE A 58 -3.44 5.82 -5.70
C ILE A 58 -3.23 7.26 -6.17
N GLY A 59 -3.65 7.57 -7.40
CA GLY A 59 -3.39 8.87 -8.02
C GLY A 59 -1.89 9.20 -8.05
N ASN A 60 -1.50 10.24 -7.29
CA ASN A 60 -0.10 10.65 -7.10
C ASN A 60 0.62 9.91 -5.97
N TYR A 61 -0.12 9.28 -5.07
CA TYR A 61 0.41 8.49 -3.96
C TYR A 61 0.66 7.05 -4.38
N ARG A 62 1.51 6.40 -3.61
CA ARG A 62 1.86 5.00 -3.76
C ARG A 62 1.87 4.37 -2.39
N ILE A 63 1.20 3.23 -2.28
CA ILE A 63 1.27 2.39 -1.10
C ILE A 63 2.35 1.34 -1.32
N GLY A 64 3.29 1.25 -0.40
CA GLY A 64 4.24 0.15 -0.32
C GLY A 64 3.68 -0.96 0.57
N VAL A 65 3.58 -2.17 0.03
CA VAL A 65 3.12 -3.35 0.77
C VAL A 65 4.12 -4.49 0.65
N GLU A 66 4.20 -5.31 1.69
CA GLU A 66 4.87 -6.61 1.66
C GLU A 66 3.84 -7.72 1.82
N ILE A 67 3.93 -8.76 0.99
CA ILE A 67 3.08 -9.93 1.11
C ILE A 67 3.90 -11.14 1.51
N LYS A 68 3.46 -11.78 2.59
CA LYS A 68 4.05 -12.99 3.18
C LYS A 68 2.92 -13.99 3.44
N GLY A 69 2.86 -15.03 2.61
CA GLY A 69 1.77 -16.01 2.66
C GLY A 69 0.40 -15.35 2.47
N ASN A 70 -0.50 -15.52 3.44
CA ASN A 70 -1.84 -14.91 3.44
C ASN A 70 -1.91 -13.55 4.17
N THR A 71 -0.76 -12.91 4.41
CA THR A 71 -0.70 -11.61 5.10
C THR A 71 -0.20 -10.53 4.16
N ILE A 72 -0.91 -9.41 4.11
CA ILE A 72 -0.46 -8.17 3.48
C ILE A 72 -0.12 -7.16 4.59
N GLU A 73 1.12 -6.69 4.58
CA GLU A 73 1.61 -5.67 5.50
C GLU A 73 1.73 -4.34 4.75
N PHE A 74 0.99 -3.32 5.19
CA PHE A 74 1.05 -1.95 4.71
C PHE A 74 2.21 -1.23 5.38
N ILE A 75 3.20 -0.80 4.59
CA ILE A 75 4.47 -0.28 5.09
C ILE A 75 4.54 1.24 4.96
N ARG A 76 4.21 1.80 3.79
CA ARG A 76 4.32 3.24 3.47
C ARG A 76 3.14 3.74 2.65
N CYS A 77 2.77 5.01 2.80
CA CYS A 77 1.79 5.71 1.96
C CYS A 77 2.36 7.08 1.55
N LEU A 78 3.13 7.12 0.47
CA LEU A 78 3.93 8.30 0.13
C LEU A 78 3.55 8.87 -1.21
N ASP A 79 3.78 10.17 -1.40
CA ASP A 79 3.73 10.78 -2.73
C ASP A 79 4.76 10.11 -3.66
N ARG A 80 4.48 10.11 -4.97
CA ARG A 80 5.40 9.69 -6.04
C ARG A 80 6.83 10.11 -5.80
N LYS A 81 7.03 11.36 -5.41
CA LYS A 81 8.34 11.99 -5.31
C LYS A 81 9.14 11.45 -4.13
N GLU A 82 8.45 11.02 -3.08
CA GLU A 82 9.07 10.59 -1.83
C GLU A 82 9.30 9.09 -1.78
N ILE A 83 8.44 8.29 -2.39
CA ILE A 83 8.51 6.84 -2.22
C ILE A 83 9.87 6.25 -2.61
N TYR A 84 10.51 6.76 -3.67
CA TYR A 84 11.79 6.22 -4.16
C TYR A 84 12.96 6.45 -3.18
N ARG A 85 12.81 7.35 -2.20
CA ARG A 85 13.78 7.55 -1.13
C ARG A 85 13.60 6.58 0.03
N TYR A 86 12.44 5.93 0.11
CA TYR A 86 11.99 5.21 1.29
C TYR A 86 11.42 3.81 1.01
N PHE A 87 11.28 3.41 -0.27
CA PHE A 87 10.70 2.14 -0.73
C PHE A 87 10.96 1.86 -2.24
N PRO A 88 11.27 0.61 -2.68
CA PRO A 88 11.55 -0.55 -1.84
C PRO A 88 12.81 -0.35 -1.02
#